data_AF-A0A1V4ZA28-F1
#
_entry.id   AF-A0A1V4ZA28-F1
#
_cell.length_a   1.000
_cell.length_b   1.000
_cell.length_c   1.000
_cell.angle_alpha   90.00
_cell.angle_beta   90.00
_cell.angle_gamma   90.00
#
_symmetry.space_group_name_H-M   'P 1'
#
loop_
_entity.id
_entity.type
_entity.pdbx_description
1 polymer ?
#
loop_
_entity_poly.entity_id
_entity_poly.type
_entity_poly.pdbx_seq_one_letter_code
_entity_poly.pdbx_strand_id
1 'polypeptide(L)'
;MNNEELILTTIKKVYAIREAREKQTAERLQTPLLGYVRVAVGGTGLTKDQQKDITAFITASCNTGENLTVMEKISEFKSKTGVRKPGKIWLAFAGLVAPLVLAIAVQVALYFTVNIETPIYIALTAALVILALAVGIVVFSLLSYDADYRRDALEHEVWKAINRECVRRVKQGGIKAQKQLPPGPQEQPVVTVATKQTVPRRKL
;
A
#
# COMPACT_ATOMS: atom_id res chain seq x y z
N MET A 1 -25.47 6.94 -0.99
CA MET A 1 -24.13 7.41 -1.38
C MET A 1 -24.04 7.21 -2.87
N ASN A 2 -23.78 8.26 -3.64
CA ASN A 2 -23.70 8.18 -5.10
C ASN A 2 -22.39 7.47 -5.52
N ASN A 3 -22.39 6.79 -6.67
CA ASN A 3 -21.20 6.08 -7.17
C ASN A 3 -20.01 7.03 -7.35
N GLU A 4 -20.25 8.26 -7.81
CA GLU A 4 -19.21 9.28 -7.95
C GLU A 4 -18.60 9.70 -6.61
N GLU A 5 -19.41 9.81 -5.55
CA GLU A 5 -18.95 10.11 -4.20
C GLU A 5 -18.10 8.98 -3.62
N LEU A 6 -18.47 7.73 -3.90
CA LEU A 6 -17.69 6.54 -3.52
C LEU A 6 -16.30 6.56 -4.17
N ILE A 7 -16.23 6.90 -5.44
CA ILE A 7 -14.97 6.97 -6.18
C ILE A 7 -14.10 8.10 -5.63
N LEU A 8 -14.68 9.30 -5.46
CA LEU A 8 -13.95 10.46 -4.94
C LEU A 8 -13.45 10.25 -3.51
N THR A 9 -14.26 9.68 -2.63
CA THR A 9 -13.86 9.38 -1.24
C THR A 9 -12.76 8.32 -1.19
N THR A 10 -12.83 7.30 -2.05
CA THR A 10 -11.79 6.28 -2.19
C THR A 10 -10.47 6.90 -2.60
N ILE A 11 -10.48 7.71 -3.66
CA ILE A 11 -9.29 8.40 -4.17
C ILE A 11 -8.69 9.28 -3.07
N LYS A 12 -9.51 10.06 -2.36
CA LYS A 12 -9.05 10.87 -1.21
C LYS A 12 -8.38 10.03 -0.12
N LYS A 13 -8.93 8.85 0.20
CA LYS A 13 -8.34 7.95 1.20
C LYS A 13 -6.99 7.41 0.73
N VAL A 14 -6.84 7.06 -0.55
CA VAL A 14 -5.54 6.64 -1.12
C VAL A 14 -4.50 7.75 -0.99
N TYR A 15 -4.86 8.99 -1.36
CA TYR A 15 -3.94 10.13 -1.23
C TYR A 15 -3.58 10.45 0.22
N ALA A 16 -4.52 10.31 1.16
CA ALA A 16 -4.24 10.50 2.58
C ALA A 16 -3.24 9.46 3.12
N ILE A 17 -3.36 8.19 2.71
CA ILE A 17 -2.41 7.12 3.09
C ILE A 17 -1.02 7.41 2.51
N ARG A 18 -0.97 7.88 1.26
CA ARG A 18 0.26 8.29 0.60
C ARG A 18 0.95 9.43 1.36
N GLU A 19 0.23 10.50 1.67
CA GLU A 19 0.77 11.66 2.38
C GLU A 19 1.33 11.27 3.76
N ALA A 20 0.61 10.43 4.52
CA ALA A 20 1.09 9.93 5.80
C ALA A 20 2.41 9.14 5.67
N ARG A 21 2.56 8.34 4.62
CA ARG A 21 3.82 7.62 4.34
C ARG A 21 4.95 8.53 3.90
N GLU A 22 4.66 9.56 3.12
CA GLU A 22 5.64 10.55 2.71
C GLU A 22 6.20 11.29 3.91
N LYS A 23 5.34 11.72 4.86
CA LYS A 23 5.76 12.35 6.13
C LYS A 23 6.67 11.43 6.96
N GLN A 24 6.27 10.17 7.18
CA GLN A 24 7.12 9.18 7.87
C GLN A 24 8.45 8.94 7.17
N THR A 25 8.47 9.00 5.84
CA THR A 25 9.70 8.84 5.06
C THR A 25 10.61 10.05 5.23
N ALA A 26 10.05 11.26 5.17
CA ALA A 26 10.79 12.50 5.37
C ALA A 26 11.42 12.55 6.77
N GLU A 27 10.69 12.14 7.81
CA GLU A 27 11.23 12.02 9.17
C GLU A 27 12.40 11.03 9.24
N ARG A 28 12.30 9.88 8.59
CA ARG A 28 13.40 8.89 8.55
C ARG A 28 14.63 9.41 7.83
N LEU A 29 14.45 10.18 6.76
CA LEU A 29 15.54 10.77 5.97
C LEU A 29 16.32 11.86 6.74
N GLN A 30 15.79 12.38 7.86
CA GLN A 30 16.53 13.33 8.72
C GLN A 30 17.80 12.72 9.31
N THR A 31 17.86 11.39 9.48
CA THR A 31 19.09 10.70 9.88
C THR A 31 19.94 10.34 8.65
N PRO A 32 21.14 10.94 8.46
CA PRO A 32 21.96 10.70 7.29
C PRO A 32 22.43 9.23 7.24
N LEU A 33 22.49 8.66 6.04
CA LEU A 33 22.81 7.25 5.73
C LEU A 33 21.82 6.21 6.31
N LEU A 34 21.63 6.17 7.63
CA LEU A 34 20.69 5.28 8.34
C LEU A 34 19.24 5.46 7.86
N GLY A 35 18.84 6.69 7.61
CA GLY A 35 17.52 7.02 7.06
C GLY A 35 17.30 6.42 5.67
N TYR A 36 18.27 6.61 4.78
CA TYR A 36 18.23 6.05 3.42
C TYR A 36 18.21 4.53 3.43
N VAL A 37 19.05 3.88 4.25
CA VAL A 37 19.04 2.43 4.42
C VAL A 37 17.69 1.96 4.95
N ARG A 38 17.13 2.60 5.99
CA ARG A 38 15.81 2.24 6.54
C ARG A 38 14.69 2.41 5.54
N VAL A 39 14.74 3.42 4.68
CA VAL A 39 13.74 3.66 3.63
C VAL A 39 13.88 2.61 2.51
N ALA A 40 15.11 2.29 2.11
CA ALA A 40 15.40 1.29 1.10
C ALA A 40 15.01 -0.12 1.55
N VAL A 41 15.32 -0.49 2.79
CA VAL A 41 14.98 -1.79 3.40
C VAL A 41 13.50 -1.88 3.79
N GLY A 42 12.93 -0.78 4.31
CA GLY A 42 11.52 -0.74 4.71
C GLY A 42 10.52 -0.86 3.57
N GLY A 43 10.99 -0.72 2.33
CA GLY A 43 10.20 -0.94 1.12
C GLY A 43 9.06 0.06 0.89
N THR A 44 8.17 -0.30 -0.03
CA THR A 44 6.97 0.47 -0.45
C THR A 44 5.67 -0.23 -0.04
N GLY A 45 5.73 -1.15 0.94
CA GLY A 45 4.56 -1.88 1.41
C GLY A 45 3.68 -1.07 2.37
N LEU A 46 2.41 -1.46 2.47
CA LEU A 46 1.48 -0.94 3.47
C LEU A 46 1.81 -1.46 4.87
N THR A 47 1.61 -0.64 5.91
CA THR A 47 1.62 -1.14 7.29
C THR A 47 0.37 -1.95 7.59
N LYS A 48 0.42 -2.78 8.64
CA LYS A 48 -0.74 -3.51 9.16
C LYS A 48 -1.90 -2.57 9.51
N ASP A 49 -1.62 -1.42 10.09
CA ASP A 49 -2.66 -0.45 10.46
C ASP A 49 -3.31 0.18 9.23
N GLN A 50 -2.52 0.49 8.19
CA GLN A 50 -3.07 0.97 6.91
C GLN A 50 -3.93 -0.08 6.22
N GLN A 51 -3.57 -1.36 6.32
CA GLN A 51 -4.39 -2.46 5.82
C GLN A 51 -5.72 -2.57 6.58
N LYS A 52 -5.70 -2.41 7.92
CA LYS A 52 -6.91 -2.36 8.74
C LYS A 52 -7.79 -1.16 8.37
N ASP A 53 -7.20 0.01 8.18
CA ASP A 53 -7.91 1.22 7.76
C ASP A 53 -8.58 1.07 6.40
N ILE A 54 -7.88 0.47 5.42
CA ILE A 54 -8.45 0.15 4.11
C ILE A 54 -9.63 -0.81 4.27
N THR A 55 -9.49 -1.82 5.12
CA THR A 55 -10.54 -2.81 5.39
C THR A 55 -11.77 -2.15 6.02
N ALA A 56 -11.57 -1.29 7.02
CA ALA A 56 -12.64 -0.54 7.67
C ALA A 56 -13.34 0.41 6.70
N PHE A 57 -12.57 1.11 5.85
CA PHE A 57 -13.11 2.00 4.83
C PHE A 57 -13.97 1.25 3.80
N ILE A 58 -13.50 0.12 3.28
CA ILE A 58 -14.29 -0.73 2.36
C ILE A 58 -15.55 -1.23 3.04
N THR A 59 -15.48 -1.57 4.33
CA THR A 59 -16.65 -1.99 5.12
C THR A 59 -17.68 -0.88 5.26
N ALA A 60 -17.26 0.36 5.49
CA ALA A 60 -18.17 1.49 5.66
C ALA A 60 -18.76 2.00 4.33
N SER A 61 -18.01 1.87 3.24
CA SER A 61 -18.34 2.49 1.95
C SER A 61 -19.04 1.54 0.98
N CYS A 62 -18.74 0.23 1.05
CA CYS A 62 -19.34 -0.80 0.19
C CYS A 62 -20.45 -1.55 0.92
N ASN A 63 -21.56 -0.86 1.20
CA ASN A 63 -22.72 -1.42 1.91
C ASN A 63 -23.66 -2.24 1.00
N THR A 64 -23.54 -2.08 -0.33
CA THR A 64 -24.31 -2.82 -1.34
C THR A 64 -23.39 -3.64 -2.24
N GLY A 65 -23.92 -4.73 -2.80
CA GLY A 65 -23.15 -5.60 -3.70
C GLY A 65 -22.69 -4.86 -4.95
N GLU A 66 -23.49 -3.89 -5.41
CA GLU A 66 -23.19 -3.03 -6.55
C GLU A 66 -22.04 -2.05 -6.26
N ASN A 67 -21.99 -1.44 -5.07
CA ASN A 67 -20.87 -0.60 -4.68
C ASN A 67 -19.56 -1.41 -4.58
N LEU A 68 -19.67 -2.67 -4.15
CA LEU A 68 -18.53 -3.57 -4.03
C LEU A 68 -17.96 -3.97 -5.41
N THR A 69 -18.82 -4.22 -6.40
CA THR A 69 -18.38 -4.56 -7.77
C THR A 69 -17.81 -3.34 -8.51
N VAL A 70 -18.38 -2.14 -8.31
CA VAL A 70 -17.80 -0.89 -8.83
C VAL A 70 -16.40 -0.66 -8.26
N MET A 71 -16.25 -0.82 -6.95
CA MET A 71 -14.96 -0.68 -6.27
C MET A 71 -13.94 -1.73 -6.71
N GLU A 72 -14.37 -2.98 -6.92
CA GLU A 72 -13.55 -4.03 -7.50
C GLU A 72 -13.04 -3.64 -8.89
N LYS A 73 -13.93 -3.19 -9.80
CA LYS A 73 -13.52 -2.83 -11.17
C LYS A 73 -12.54 -1.66 -11.22
N ILE A 74 -12.75 -0.65 -10.38
CA ILE A 74 -11.88 0.53 -10.32
C ILE A 74 -10.51 0.16 -9.73
N SER A 75 -10.51 -0.60 -8.63
CA SER A 75 -9.28 -1.06 -8.00
C SER A 75 -8.53 -2.07 -8.86
N GLU A 76 -9.22 -2.91 -9.64
CA GLU A 76 -8.63 -3.79 -10.65
C GLU A 76 -7.97 -2.99 -11.76
N PHE A 77 -8.65 -1.96 -12.31
CA PHE A 77 -8.08 -1.11 -13.35
C PHE A 77 -6.81 -0.39 -12.87
N LYS A 78 -6.86 0.24 -11.70
CA LYS A 78 -5.73 0.94 -11.11
C LYS A 78 -4.59 0.03 -10.66
N SER A 79 -4.88 -1.20 -10.22
CA SER A 79 -3.85 -2.16 -9.82
C SER A 79 -3.23 -2.93 -10.99
N LYS A 80 -3.82 -2.91 -12.19
CA LYS A 80 -3.19 -3.49 -13.39
C LYS A 80 -2.08 -2.62 -13.97
N THR A 81 -2.11 -1.31 -13.73
CA THR A 81 -1.01 -0.42 -14.14
C THR A 81 0.22 -0.71 -13.28
N GLY A 82 1.13 -1.51 -13.84
CA GLY A 82 2.37 -1.89 -13.16
C GLY A 82 3.28 -0.68 -12.97
N VAL A 83 3.92 -0.58 -11.80
CA VAL A 83 4.87 0.50 -11.52
C VAL A 83 6.23 0.12 -12.11
N ARG A 84 6.71 0.92 -13.05
CA ARG A 84 8.00 0.68 -13.71
C ARG A 84 9.13 1.10 -12.77
N LYS A 85 10.04 0.16 -12.47
CA LYS A 85 11.24 0.45 -11.68
C LYS A 85 12.17 1.36 -12.47
N PRO A 86 12.57 2.55 -11.96
CA PRO A 86 13.56 3.39 -12.61
C PRO A 86 14.92 2.68 -12.65
N GLY A 87 15.71 2.98 -13.68
CA GLY A 87 17.04 2.39 -13.87
C GLY A 87 18.00 2.65 -12.70
N LYS A 88 17.81 3.76 -11.97
CA LYS A 88 18.58 4.10 -10.77
C LYS A 88 18.46 3.04 -9.67
N ILE A 89 17.28 2.43 -9.50
CA ILE A 89 17.08 1.37 -8.51
C ILE A 89 17.80 0.08 -8.94
N TRP A 90 17.81 -0.23 -10.23
CA TRP A 90 18.61 -1.34 -10.76
C TRP A 90 20.11 -1.12 -10.55
N LEU A 91 20.58 0.12 -10.77
CA LEU A 91 21.95 0.52 -10.47
C LEU A 91 22.26 0.46 -8.97
N ALA A 92 21.28 0.72 -8.10
CA ALA A 92 21.47 0.55 -6.65
C ALA A 92 21.78 -0.91 -6.29
N PHE A 93 21.03 -1.87 -6.87
CA PHE A 93 21.32 -3.31 -6.69
C PHE A 93 22.68 -3.70 -7.25
N ALA A 94 23.03 -3.20 -8.44
CA ALA A 94 24.35 -3.42 -9.01
C ALA A 94 25.45 -2.82 -8.13
N GLY A 95 25.23 -1.62 -7.57
CA GLY A 95 26.15 -0.94 -6.66
C GLY A 95 26.34 -1.64 -5.32
N LEU A 96 25.39 -2.48 -4.90
CA LEU A 96 25.54 -3.33 -3.71
C LEU A 96 26.39 -4.58 -4.00
N VAL A 97 26.21 -5.20 -5.18
CA VAL A 97 26.81 -6.49 -5.52
C VAL A 97 28.18 -6.34 -6.18
N ALA A 98 28.37 -5.31 -7.02
CA ALA A 98 29.60 -5.10 -7.78
C ALA A 98 30.86 -4.96 -6.89
N PRO A 99 30.85 -4.21 -5.76
CA PRO A 99 32.01 -4.14 -4.88
C PRO A 99 32.39 -5.51 -4.29
N LEU A 100 31.39 -6.36 -4.01
CA LEU A 100 31.61 -7.69 -3.46
C LEU A 100 32.22 -8.62 -4.51
N VAL A 101 31.72 -8.59 -5.74
CA VAL A 101 32.29 -9.34 -6.87
C VAL A 101 33.72 -8.88 -7.16
N LEU A 102 33.98 -7.57 -7.12
CA LEU A 102 35.32 -7.02 -7.28
C LEU A 102 36.27 -7.51 -6.18
N ALA A 103 35.83 -7.51 -4.92
CA ALA A 103 36.63 -8.00 -3.79
C ALA A 103 36.96 -9.48 -3.94
N ILE A 104 36.02 -10.31 -4.39
CA ILE A 104 36.25 -11.74 -4.68
C ILE A 104 37.26 -11.88 -5.83
N ALA A 105 37.10 -11.14 -6.92
CA ALA A 105 38.01 -11.20 -8.06
C ALA A 105 39.45 -10.82 -7.66
N VAL A 106 39.62 -9.79 -6.82
CA VAL A 106 40.93 -9.38 -6.28
C VAL A 106 41.53 -10.48 -5.40
N GLN A 107 40.74 -11.11 -4.53
CA GLN A 107 41.23 -12.23 -3.71
C GLN A 107 41.67 -13.42 -4.56
N VAL A 108 40.87 -13.79 -5.57
CA VAL A 108 41.22 -14.88 -6.50
C VAL A 108 42.52 -14.54 -7.23
N ALA A 109 42.66 -13.31 -7.73
CA ALA A 109 43.89 -12.88 -8.39
C ALA A 109 45.10 -12.95 -7.45
N LEU A 110 44.98 -12.44 -6.21
CA LEU A 110 46.05 -12.48 -5.21
C LEU A 110 46.45 -13.90 -4.83
N TYR A 111 45.49 -14.82 -4.69
CA TYR A 111 45.74 -16.22 -4.38
C TYR A 111 46.59 -16.92 -5.46
N PHE A 112 46.37 -16.61 -6.74
CA PHE A 112 47.12 -17.23 -7.84
C PHE A 112 48.43 -16.53 -8.19
N THR A 113 48.59 -15.24 -7.87
CA THR A 113 49.74 -14.44 -8.32
C THR A 113 50.75 -14.13 -7.22
N VAL A 114 50.33 -14.13 -5.95
CA VAL A 114 51.18 -13.74 -4.83
C VAL A 114 51.11 -14.83 -3.78
N ASN A 115 52.24 -15.48 -3.52
CA ASN A 115 52.37 -16.52 -2.49
C ASN A 115 52.41 -15.85 -1.09
N ILE A 116 51.33 -15.18 -0.72
CA ILE A 116 51.19 -14.41 0.52
C ILE A 116 51.12 -15.37 1.70
N GLU A 117 51.86 -15.07 2.77
CA GLU A 117 51.74 -15.81 4.04
C GLU A 117 50.28 -15.79 4.54
N THR A 118 49.80 -16.97 4.94
CA THR A 118 48.42 -17.24 5.36
C THR A 118 47.80 -16.19 6.31
N PRO A 119 48.48 -15.67 7.35
CA PRO A 119 47.88 -14.67 8.24
C PRO A 119 47.66 -13.30 7.58
N ILE A 120 48.57 -12.87 6.69
CA ILE A 120 48.46 -11.58 5.97
C ILE A 120 47.32 -11.65 4.96
N TYR A 121 47.16 -12.78 4.29
CA TYR A 121 46.06 -13.03 3.35
C TYR A 121 44.68 -12.93 4.01
N ILE A 122 44.51 -13.52 5.20
CA ILE A 122 43.25 -13.45 5.95
C ILE A 122 42.92 -12.01 6.36
N ALA A 123 43.91 -11.24 6.82
CA ALA A 123 43.72 -9.85 7.20
C ALA A 123 43.32 -8.96 6.02
N LEU A 124 43.99 -9.10 4.87
CA LEU A 124 43.66 -8.38 3.62
C LEU A 124 42.26 -8.74 3.12
N THR A 125 41.92 -10.02 3.16
CA THR A 125 40.59 -10.54 2.79
C THR A 125 39.50 -9.90 3.64
N ALA A 126 39.66 -9.90 4.97
CA ALA A 126 38.71 -9.28 5.87
C ALA A 126 38.57 -7.78 5.61
N ALA A 127 39.69 -7.06 5.43
CA ALA A 127 39.68 -5.63 5.13
C ALA A 127 38.96 -5.30 3.81
N LEU A 128 39.21 -6.08 2.76
CA LEU A 128 38.56 -5.90 1.45
C LEU A 128 37.05 -6.15 1.52
N VAL A 129 36.62 -7.18 2.26
CA VAL A 129 35.19 -7.48 2.44
C VAL A 129 34.50 -6.35 3.20
N ILE A 130 35.10 -5.85 4.29
CA ILE A 130 34.56 -4.73 5.05
C ILE A 130 34.46 -3.47 4.17
N LEU A 131 35.50 -3.16 3.40
CA LEU A 131 35.51 -2.02 2.48
C LEU A 131 34.43 -2.16 1.41
N ALA A 132 34.31 -3.33 0.79
CA ALA A 132 33.29 -3.61 -0.23
C ALA A 132 31.87 -3.46 0.34
N LEU A 133 31.63 -3.94 1.56
CA LEU A 133 30.35 -3.75 2.25
C LEU A 133 30.07 -2.27 2.53
N ALA A 134 31.05 -1.52 3.04
CA ALA A 134 30.89 -0.10 3.33
C ALA A 134 30.56 0.70 2.05
N VAL A 135 31.33 0.50 0.98
CA VAL A 135 31.10 1.14 -0.32
C VAL A 135 29.75 0.73 -0.89
N GLY A 136 29.41 -0.56 -0.84
CA GLY A 136 28.13 -1.07 -1.33
C GLY A 136 26.94 -0.45 -0.61
N ILE A 137 27.00 -0.33 0.72
CA ILE A 137 25.94 0.31 1.52
C ILE A 137 25.80 1.78 1.16
N VAL A 138 26.90 2.52 1.01
CA VAL A 138 26.88 3.94 0.65
C VAL A 138 26.27 4.14 -0.74
N VAL A 139 26.74 3.40 -1.74
CA VAL A 139 26.25 3.48 -3.12
C VAL A 139 24.78 3.09 -3.21
N PHE A 140 24.39 1.99 -2.56
CA PHE A 140 22.99 1.56 -2.48
C PHE A 140 22.11 2.63 -1.82
N SER A 141 22.56 3.24 -0.71
CA SER A 141 21.80 4.27 0.00
C SER A 141 21.54 5.50 -0.86
N LEU A 142 22.54 5.94 -1.63
CA LEU A 142 22.42 7.12 -2.50
C LEU A 142 21.54 6.85 -3.74
N LEU A 143 21.62 5.65 -4.32
CA LEU A 143 20.92 5.31 -5.58
C LEU A 143 19.52 4.71 -5.37
N SER A 144 19.23 4.16 -4.19
CA SER A 144 17.97 3.45 -3.93
C SER A 144 16.76 4.36 -3.71
N TYR A 145 16.98 5.66 -3.42
CA TYR A 145 15.88 6.58 -3.15
C TYR A 145 15.42 7.30 -4.43
N ASP A 146 14.18 7.00 -4.83
CA ASP A 146 13.45 7.73 -5.86
C ASP A 146 12.04 8.03 -5.34
N ALA A 147 11.73 9.32 -5.16
CA ALA A 147 10.50 9.77 -4.52
C ALA A 147 9.27 9.43 -5.37
N ASP A 148 9.36 9.59 -6.69
CA ASP A 148 8.24 9.40 -7.61
C ASP A 148 7.95 7.90 -7.79
N TYR A 149 8.98 7.08 -7.94
CA TYR A 149 8.78 5.63 -7.94
C TYR A 149 8.16 5.14 -6.63
N ARG A 150 8.58 5.64 -5.46
CA ARG A 150 7.97 5.22 -4.18
C ARG A 150 6.51 5.66 -4.07
N ARG A 151 6.17 6.84 -4.58
CA ARG A 151 4.80 7.35 -4.63
C ARG A 151 3.90 6.45 -5.46
N ASP A 152 4.35 6.12 -6.66
CA ASP A 152 3.60 5.26 -7.58
C ASP A 152 3.49 3.84 -7.04
N ALA A 153 4.58 3.29 -6.47
CA ALA A 153 4.60 1.98 -5.84
C ALA A 153 3.66 1.89 -4.63
N LEU A 154 3.58 2.94 -3.80
CA LEU A 154 2.65 3.02 -2.68
C LEU A 154 1.20 3.10 -3.16
N GLU A 155 0.91 3.96 -4.14
CA GLU A 155 -0.44 4.05 -4.74
C GLU A 155 -0.87 2.69 -5.29
N HIS A 156 -0.01 2.03 -6.06
CA HIS A 156 -0.28 0.71 -6.61
C HIS A 156 -0.55 -0.34 -5.52
N GLU A 157 0.26 -0.39 -4.46
CA GLU A 157 0.04 -1.34 -3.35
C GLU A 157 -1.26 -1.05 -2.59
N VAL A 158 -1.64 0.22 -2.41
CA VAL A 158 -2.95 0.61 -1.82
C VAL A 158 -4.10 0.09 -2.69
N TRP A 159 -4.07 0.34 -3.99
CA TRP A 159 -5.10 -0.14 -4.92
C TRP A 159 -5.16 -1.67 -4.97
N LYS A 160 -4.01 -2.34 -4.93
CA LYS A 160 -3.92 -3.80 -4.87
C LYS A 160 -4.50 -4.35 -3.58
N ALA A 161 -4.28 -3.69 -2.44
CA ALA A 161 -4.87 -4.08 -1.17
C ALA A 161 -6.39 -3.90 -1.17
N ILE A 162 -6.89 -2.79 -1.72
CA ILE A 162 -8.32 -2.55 -1.92
C ILE A 162 -8.93 -3.66 -2.78
N ASN A 163 -8.33 -3.95 -3.93
CA ASN A 163 -8.82 -4.98 -4.84
C ASN A 163 -8.87 -6.36 -4.17
N ARG A 164 -7.81 -6.75 -3.44
CA ARG A 164 -7.82 -8.02 -2.70
C ARG A 164 -8.96 -8.12 -1.70
N GLU A 165 -9.25 -7.04 -0.96
CA GLU A 165 -10.32 -7.03 0.02
C GLU A 165 -11.72 -7.02 -0.63
N CYS A 166 -11.89 -6.29 -1.74
CA CYS A 166 -13.11 -6.34 -2.56
C CYS A 166 -13.36 -7.75 -3.11
N VAL A 167 -12.37 -8.35 -3.78
CA VAL A 167 -12.45 -9.72 -4.32
C VAL A 167 -12.72 -10.74 -3.22
N ARG A 168 -12.08 -10.60 -2.06
CA ARG A 168 -12.32 -11.47 -0.90
C ARG A 168 -13.79 -11.43 -0.47
N ARG A 169 -14.39 -10.23 -0.39
CA ARG A 169 -15.80 -10.04 0.01
C ARG A 169 -16.80 -10.46 -1.05
N VAL A 170 -16.48 -10.26 -2.33
CA VAL A 170 -17.29 -10.76 -3.44
C VAL A 170 -17.33 -12.29 -3.41
N LYS A 171 -16.15 -12.94 -3.28
CA LYS A 171 -16.04 -14.42 -3.16
C LYS A 171 -16.71 -14.99 -1.91
N GLN A 172 -16.72 -14.25 -0.81
CA GLN A 172 -17.43 -14.65 0.43
C GLN A 172 -18.96 -14.50 0.35
N GLY A 173 -19.51 -14.10 -0.81
CA GLY A 173 -20.94 -14.04 -1.06
C GLY A 173 -21.56 -12.73 -0.60
N GLY A 174 -20.99 -11.59 -1.03
CA GLY A 174 -21.57 -10.25 -1.02
C GLY A 174 -22.64 -9.99 0.06
N ILE A 175 -22.23 -9.44 1.21
CA ILE A 175 -23.13 -8.88 2.22
C ILE A 175 -24.22 -9.87 2.68
N LYS A 176 -23.83 -11.04 3.17
CA LYS A 176 -24.75 -11.91 3.94
C LYS A 176 -25.06 -11.39 5.37
N ALA A 177 -24.75 -10.14 5.71
CA ALA A 177 -24.82 -9.62 7.08
C ALA A 177 -25.35 -8.17 7.19
N GLN A 178 -26.46 -7.85 6.53
CA GLN A 178 -27.35 -6.78 6.99
C GLN A 178 -28.83 -7.17 6.90
N LYS A 179 -29.14 -8.42 7.28
CA LYS A 179 -30.41 -8.71 7.96
C LYS A 179 -30.16 -8.45 9.45
N GLN A 180 -31.02 -7.63 10.06
CA GLN A 180 -31.00 -7.14 11.45
C GLN A 180 -30.30 -5.79 11.66
N LEU A 181 -30.83 -4.73 11.05
CA LEU A 181 -31.23 -3.59 11.89
C LEU A 181 -32.68 -3.88 12.32
N PRO A 182 -33.03 -3.84 13.62
CA PRO A 182 -34.45 -3.84 14.01
C PRO A 182 -35.14 -2.65 13.33
N PRO A 183 -36.39 -2.78 12.87
CA PRO A 183 -37.11 -1.65 12.33
C PRO A 183 -37.17 -0.58 13.41
N GLY A 184 -36.63 0.61 13.09
CA GLY A 184 -36.94 1.81 13.86
C GLY A 184 -38.45 1.99 13.95
N PRO A 185 -38.96 2.67 14.98
CA PRO A 185 -40.38 2.66 15.31
C PRO A 185 -41.21 3.01 14.08
N GLN A 186 -42.18 2.16 13.77
CA GLN A 186 -43.20 2.46 12.78
C GLN A 186 -43.92 3.74 13.23
N GLU A 187 -43.71 4.84 12.52
CA GLU A 187 -44.70 5.91 12.49
C GLU A 187 -46.00 5.26 12.00
N GLN A 188 -46.96 5.21 12.92
CA GLN A 188 -48.26 4.61 12.75
C GLN A 188 -48.96 5.23 11.52
N PRO A 189 -49.64 4.43 10.70
CA PRO A 189 -50.42 4.97 9.59
C PRO A 189 -51.53 5.86 10.17
N VAL A 190 -51.57 7.11 9.72
CA VAL A 190 -52.71 8.00 9.87
C VAL A 190 -53.92 7.26 9.31
N VAL A 191 -54.76 6.73 10.20
CA VAL A 191 -56.07 6.20 9.88
C VAL A 191 -56.92 7.40 9.44
N THR A 192 -56.99 7.63 8.13
CA THR A 192 -57.98 8.54 7.56
C THR A 192 -59.34 7.87 7.72
N VAL A 193 -59.98 8.14 8.86
CA VAL A 193 -61.37 7.76 9.14
C VAL A 193 -62.25 8.44 8.08
N ALA A 194 -62.75 7.64 7.13
CA ALA A 194 -63.81 8.04 6.21
C ALA A 194 -65.05 8.39 7.04
N THR A 195 -65.27 9.68 7.24
CA THR A 195 -66.46 10.20 7.91
C THR A 195 -67.62 10.06 6.92
N LYS A 196 -68.47 9.04 7.11
CA LYS A 196 -69.79 8.98 6.50
C LYS A 196 -70.63 10.12 7.09
N GLN A 197 -70.77 11.22 6.34
CA GLN A 197 -71.80 12.22 6.59
C GLN A 197 -73.16 11.60 6.24
N THR A 198 -73.89 11.16 7.26
CA THR A 198 -75.32 10.89 7.18
C THR A 198 -76.06 12.21 7.37
N VAL A 199 -76.65 12.73 6.29
CA VAL A 199 -77.53 13.90 6.28
C VAL A 199 -78.90 13.50 6.87
N PRO A 200 -79.39 14.12 7.97
CA PRO A 200 -80.78 13.97 8.36
C PRO A 200 -81.67 14.93 7.56
N ARG A 201 -82.58 14.33 6.79
CA ARG A 201 -83.66 14.94 6.03
C ARG A 201 -84.63 15.65 7.00
N ARG A 202 -84.69 16.99 6.98
CA ARG A 202 -85.76 17.75 7.64
C ARG A 202 -87.07 17.50 6.88
N LYS A 203 -88.09 17.05 7.61
CA LYS A 203 -89.49 17.17 7.23
C LYS A 203 -89.93 18.61 7.51
N LEU A 204 -90.49 19.25 6.51
CA LEU A 204 -91.45 20.35 6.59
C LEU A 204 -92.49 20.07 5.50
#